data_AF-A0A0K2WMK2-F1
#
_entry.id   AF-A0A0K2WMK2-F1
#
_cell.length_a   1.000
_cell.length_b   1.000
_cell.length_c   1.000
_cell.angle_alpha   90.00
_cell.angle_beta   90.00
_cell.angle_gamma   90.00
#
_symmetry.space_group_name_H-M   'P 1'
#
loop_
_entity.id
_entity.type
_entity.pdbx_description
1 polymer ?
#
loop_
_entity_poly.entity_id
_entity_poly.type
_entity_poly.pdbx_seq_one_letter_code
_entity_poly.pdbx_strand_id
1 'polypeptide(L)' 'GHTLIWHSQTPDWFFKENYADDGAFVSKEKMLQRMENYIKNVFAVLEKEYPTVDIYAWDVVNE' A
#
# COMPACT_ATOMS: atom_id res chain seq x y z
N GLY A 1 0.48 6.21 -11.91
CA GLY A 1 0.99 6.04 -10.54
C GLY A 1 1.96 4.88 -10.51
N HIS A 2 3.04 5.00 -9.73
CA HIS A 2 4.06 3.98 -9.59
C HIS A 2 4.51 3.98 -8.12
N THR A 3 4.37 2.91 -7.35
CA THR A 3 3.65 1.63 -7.56
C THR A 3 2.88 1.31 -6.25
N LEU A 4 1.91 0.39 -6.27
CA LEU A 4 1.18 0.01 -5.04
C LEU A 4 1.85 -1.13 -4.28
N ILE A 5 2.44 -2.10 -4.97
CA ILE A 5 3.01 -3.29 -4.34
C ILE A 5 4.35 -3.56 -4.98
N TRP A 6 5.41 -3.53 -4.17
CA TRP A 6 6.76 -3.85 -4.61
C TRP A 6 7.58 -4.42 -3.46
N HIS A 7 8.45 -5.39 -3.79
CA HIS A 7 9.35 -6.01 -2.82
C HIS A 7 10.47 -5.07 -2.35
N SER A 8 10.75 -4.01 -3.11
CA SER A 8 11.73 -2.97 -2.77
C SER A 8 11.05 -1.70 -2.29
N GLN A 9 11.77 -0.89 -1.51
CA GLN A 9 11.32 0.41 -1.01
C GLN A 9 9.98 0.38 -0.23
N THR A 10 9.60 -0.77 0.29
CA THR A 10 8.46 -0.93 1.22
C THR A 10 9.02 -1.17 2.62
N PRO A 11 8.63 -0.38 3.63
CA PRO A 11 9.21 -0.50 4.97
C PRO A 11 8.78 -1.80 5.65
N ASP A 12 9.71 -2.45 6.36
CA ASP A 12 9.51 -3.76 6.97
C ASP A 12 8.35 -3.79 7.97
N TRP A 13 8.24 -2.76 8.83
CA TRP A 13 7.16 -2.65 9.81
C TRP A 13 5.76 -2.83 9.21
N PHE A 14 5.55 -2.53 7.93
CA PHE A 14 4.25 -2.69 7.28
C PHE A 14 3.78 -4.15 7.23
N PHE A 15 4.72 -5.10 7.26
CA PHE A 15 4.45 -6.53 7.28
C PHE A 15 4.46 -7.12 8.70
N LYS A 16 4.72 -6.29 9.72
CA LYS A 16 4.89 -6.75 11.11
C LYS A 16 3.72 -6.40 12.01
N GLU A 17 3.55 -7.21 13.04
CA GLU A 17 2.65 -6.92 14.15
C GLU A 17 3.07 -5.61 14.84
N ASN A 18 2.07 -4.87 15.34
CA ASN A 18 2.24 -3.57 16.00
C ASN A 18 2.97 -2.49 15.18
N TYR A 19 3.17 -2.70 13.88
CA TYR A 19 3.90 -1.77 13.01
C TYR A 19 5.31 -1.44 13.57
N ALA A 20 5.99 -2.45 14.09
CA ALA A 20 7.37 -2.36 14.58
C ALA A 20 8.29 -3.21 13.71
N ASP A 21 9.47 -2.70 13.34
CA ASP A 21 10.40 -3.41 12.45
C ASP A 21 10.91 -4.74 13.04
N ASP A 22 11.03 -4.82 14.37
CA ASP A 22 11.41 -6.02 15.12
C ASP A 22 10.23 -6.96 15.44
N GLY A 23 9.01 -6.62 14.99
CA GLY A 23 7.82 -7.41 15.21
C GLY A 23 7.77 -8.74 14.44
N ALA A 24 6.89 -9.64 14.87
CA ALA A 24 6.56 -10.85 14.13
C ALA A 24 5.81 -10.50 12.83
N PHE A 25 5.94 -11.34 11.80
CA PHE A 25 5.14 -11.17 10.58
C PHE A 25 3.64 -11.37 10.87
N VAL A 26 2.82 -10.56 10.21
CA VAL A 26 1.36 -10.69 10.32
C VAL A 26 0.83 -11.93 9.59
N SER A 27 -0.38 -12.36 9.95
CA SER A 27 -1.08 -13.41 9.19
C SER A 27 -1.46 -12.94 7.78
N LYS A 28 -1.72 -13.90 6.89
CA LYS A 28 -2.19 -13.63 5.53
C LYS A 28 -3.45 -12.76 5.51
N GLU A 29 -4.42 -13.07 6.37
CA GLU A 29 -5.70 -12.39 6.46
C GLU A 29 -5.50 -10.92 6.87
N LYS A 30 -4.63 -10.68 7.86
CA LYS A 30 -4.29 -9.33 8.30
C LYS A 30 -3.55 -8.55 7.19
N MET A 31 -2.67 -9.20 6.44
CA MET A 31 -1.98 -8.56 5.33
C MET A 31 -2.92 -8.21 4.17
N LEU A 32 -3.88 -9.09 3.86
CA LEU A 32 -4.91 -8.80 2.85
C LEU A 32 -5.75 -7.57 3.24
N GLN A 33 -6.12 -7.45 4.52
CA GLN A 33 -6.83 -6.26 5.03
C GLN A 33 -5.97 -4.99 4.93
N ARG A 34 -4.68 -5.06 5.28
CA ARG A 34 -3.75 -3.94 5.17
C ARG A 34 -3.56 -3.50 3.71
N MET A 35 -3.41 -4.45 2.80
CA MET A 35 -3.26 -4.19 1.36
C MET A 35 -4.51 -3.53 0.78
N GLU A 36 -5.70 -4.06 1.07
CA GLU A 36 -6.97 -3.47 0.63
C GLU A 36 -7.13 -2.04 1.17
N ASN A 37 -6.83 -1.82 2.46
CA ASN A 37 -6.90 -0.50 3.07
C ASN A 37 -5.91 0.49 2.45
N TYR A 38 -4.66 0.07 2.19
CA TYR A 38 -3.65 0.90 1.56
C TYR A 38 -4.08 1.35 0.15
N ILE A 39 -4.50 0.41 -0.70
CA ILE A 39 -4.93 0.70 -2.07
C ILE A 39 -6.12 1.68 -2.06
N LYS A 40 -7.14 1.40 -1.24
CA LYS A 40 -8.32 2.28 -1.12
C LYS A 40 -7.94 3.69 -0.68
N ASN A 41 -7.10 3.83 0.34
CA ASN A 41 -6.74 5.14 0.88
C ASN A 41 -5.85 5.93 -0.08
N VAL A 42 -4.97 5.29 -0.85
CA VAL A 42 -4.20 5.97 -1.90
C VAL A 42 -5.15 6.61 -2.91
N PHE A 43 -6.10 5.85 -3.47
CA PHE A 43 -7.05 6.39 -4.44
C PHE A 43 -7.99 7.45 -3.82
N ALA A 44 -8.46 7.24 -2.59
CA ALA A 44 -9.32 8.21 -1.90
C ALA A 44 -8.60 9.55 -1.67
N VAL A 45 -7.32 9.52 -1.31
CA VAL A 45 -6.50 10.75 -1.15
C VAL A 45 -6.29 11.44 -2.50
N LEU A 46 -6.04 10.69 -3.57
CA LEU A 46 -5.85 11.29 -4.90
C LEU A 46 -7.13 11.94 -5.42
N GLU A 47 -8.27 11.27 -5.26
CA GLU A 47 -9.57 11.82 -5.63
C GLU A 47 -9.88 13.10 -4.84
N LYS A 48 -9.59 13.10 -3.53
CA LYS A 48 -9.85 14.24 -2.65
C LYS A 48 -8.92 15.42 -2.90
N GLU A 49 -7.61 15.19 -2.97
CA GLU A 49 -6.60 16.25 -2.96
C GLU A 49 -6.15 16.65 -4.37
N TYR A 50 -6.31 15.78 -5.38
CA TYR A 50 -5.88 16.00 -6.75
C TYR A 50 -6.97 15.66 -7.79
N PRO A 51 -8.22 16.18 -7.64
CA PRO A 51 -9.38 15.77 -8.44
C PRO A 51 -9.27 16.09 -9.94
N THR A 52 -8.37 16.99 -10.34
CA THR A 52 -8.20 17.42 -11.73
C THR A 52 -7.04 16.73 -12.44
N VAL A 53 -6.24 15.93 -11.72
CA VAL A 53 -5.10 15.22 -12.31
C VAL A 53 -5.62 13.97 -13.03
N ASP A 54 -5.34 13.87 -14.32
CA ASP A 54 -5.66 12.69 -15.12
C ASP A 54 -4.62 11.58 -14.92
N ILE A 55 -4.92 10.64 -14.02
CA ILE A 55 -4.08 9.48 -13.76
C ILE A 55 -4.57 8.30 -14.62
N TYR A 56 -4.05 8.23 -15.84
CA TYR A 56 -4.52 7.25 -16.84
C TYR A 56 -4.05 5.80 -16.62
N ALA A 57 -3.00 5.58 -15.80
CA ALA A 57 -2.41 4.25 -15.57
C ALA A 57 -1.78 4.12 -14.18
N TRP A 58 -1.68 2.88 -13.70
CA TRP A 58 -1.01 2.54 -12.44
C TRP A 58 -0.27 1.21 -12.51
N ASP A 59 0.97 1.18 -12.01
CA ASP A 59 1.70 -0.06 -11.79
C ASP A 59 1.21 -0.68 -10.47
N VAL A 60 0.19 -1.55 -10.57
CA VAL A 60 -0.48 -2.13 -9.40
C VAL A 60 0.45 -3.07 -8.63
N VAL A 61 1.19 -3.92 -9.33
CA VAL A 61 2.23 -4.77 -8.77
C VAL A 61 3.48 -4.56 -9.61
N ASN A 62 4.60 -4.35 -8.94
CA ASN A 62 5.90 -4.17 -9.57
C ASN A 62 6.83 -5.30 -9.15
N GLU A 63 7.47 -5.91 -10.16
CA GLU A 63 8.50 -6.95 -10.05
C GLU A 63 8.25 -7.98 -8.93
#